data_AF-A0A7S2UQY3-F1
#
_entry.id   AF-A0A7S2UQY3-F1
#
_cell.length_a   1.000
_cell.length_b   1.000
_cell.length_c   1.000
_cell.angle_alpha   90.00
_cell.angle_beta   90.00
_cell.angle_gamma   90.00
#
_symmetry.space_group_name_H-M   'P 1'
#
loop_
_entity.id
_entity.type
_entity.pdbx_description
1 polymer ?
#
loop_
_entity_poly.entity_id
_entity_poly.type
_entity_poly.pdbx_seq_one_letter_code
_entity_poly.pdbx_strand_id
1 'polypeptide(L)'
;LIARPPLDPKKFVKLQKDRLDRIYLYDEEASNEMEEPRYTLTVVDRNVSSSEVESCFSLRGSNGASTPCSAMAVFLIPAGRETEFIFSSRRGLVTVAESANFCARLIAVSLHRSHTYPSQESIQQELAFGISAIGQRGEFLFTHRTTPGRKQKELAAQLLAQVPFMALDGIGERNVLAQGETASPMTGPYIVEEVTANSNKVRRLYFVRNPNVIQSEVLLRMDHSGNSIVDWAHLAFDYHKHMVAGLLLLSPFSLTGVIQKGLVIGLGGGGLLNFLQNALAHMCNLTVVELDDGVVEIAKRYFGFVPTESSMVVKIGDGLTV
;
A
#
# COMPACT_ATOMS: atom_id res chain seq x y z
N LEU A 1 -1.22 7.64 -21.87
CA LEU A 1 -2.00 6.86 -20.87
C LEU A 1 -3.47 6.87 -21.24
N ILE A 2 -4.15 5.73 -21.12
CA ILE A 2 -5.59 5.59 -21.42
C ILE A 2 -6.36 5.29 -20.14
N ALA A 3 -7.39 6.08 -19.85
CA ALA A 3 -8.32 5.79 -18.75
C ALA A 3 -9.33 4.70 -19.18
N ARG A 4 -9.52 3.69 -18.33
CA ARG A 4 -10.53 2.64 -18.54
C ARG A 4 -11.38 2.46 -17.26
N PRO A 5 -12.71 2.70 -17.31
CA PRO A 5 -13.46 3.28 -18.44
C PRO A 5 -13.00 4.72 -18.77
N PRO A 6 -13.38 5.27 -19.94
CA PRO A 6 -13.00 6.63 -20.32
C PRO A 6 -13.41 7.66 -19.26
N LEU A 7 -12.48 8.56 -18.96
CA LEU A 7 -12.69 9.65 -18.00
C LEU A 7 -13.76 10.61 -18.54
N ASP A 8 -14.80 10.88 -17.75
CA ASP A 8 -15.76 11.96 -18.01
C ASP A 8 -15.43 13.17 -17.12
N PRO A 9 -14.80 14.24 -17.67
CA PRO A 9 -14.41 15.40 -16.88
C PRO A 9 -15.61 16.15 -16.28
N LYS A 10 -16.84 15.98 -16.80
CA LYS A 10 -18.04 16.65 -16.24
C LYS A 10 -18.33 16.17 -14.82
N LYS A 11 -17.95 14.95 -14.45
CA LYS A 11 -18.17 14.40 -13.11
C LYS A 11 -17.37 15.12 -12.02
N PHE A 12 -16.33 15.86 -12.39
CA PHE A 12 -15.40 16.49 -11.46
C PHE A 12 -15.64 18.00 -11.30
N VAL A 13 -16.72 18.54 -11.87
CA VAL A 13 -17.02 19.99 -11.85
C VAL A 13 -17.27 20.53 -10.43
N LYS A 14 -17.92 19.72 -9.58
CA LYS A 14 -18.29 20.13 -8.21
C LYS A 14 -17.62 19.22 -7.19
N LEU A 15 -17.34 19.79 -6.01
CA LEU A 15 -16.97 18.99 -4.85
C LEU A 15 -18.15 18.12 -4.42
N GLN A 16 -17.88 16.89 -4.02
CA GLN A 16 -18.88 15.94 -3.56
C GLN A 16 -18.47 15.39 -2.20
N LYS A 17 -19.28 15.66 -1.17
CA LYS A 17 -18.96 15.35 0.23
C LYS A 17 -18.37 13.95 0.45
N ASP A 18 -18.90 12.94 -0.23
CA ASP A 18 -18.52 11.53 -0.03
C ASP A 18 -17.77 10.90 -1.22
N ARG A 19 -17.08 11.72 -2.03
CA ARG A 19 -16.35 11.24 -3.21
C ARG A 19 -15.27 10.22 -2.82
N LEU A 20 -15.23 9.12 -3.58
CA LEU A 20 -14.15 8.12 -3.62
C LEU A 20 -14.12 7.49 -5.02
N ASP A 21 -13.82 8.27 -6.03
CA ASP A 21 -13.74 7.78 -7.41
C ASP A 21 -12.37 7.15 -7.66
N ARG A 22 -12.34 5.99 -8.32
CA ARG A 22 -11.10 5.33 -8.77
C ARG A 22 -11.02 5.36 -10.29
N ILE A 23 -9.93 5.91 -10.81
CA ILE A 23 -9.65 6.02 -12.23
C ILE A 23 -8.41 5.17 -12.53
N TYR A 24 -8.57 4.17 -13.39
CA TYR A 24 -7.50 3.26 -13.78
C TYR A 24 -6.88 3.74 -15.08
N LEU A 25 -5.57 3.99 -15.06
CA LEU A 25 -4.81 4.46 -16.21
C LEU A 25 -3.86 3.37 -16.70
N TYR A 26 -3.91 3.08 -17.99
CA TYR A 26 -3.13 2.05 -18.68
C TYR A 26 -2.13 2.67 -19.64
N ASP A 27 -1.04 1.97 -19.92
CA ASP A 27 -0.13 2.33 -21.01
C ASP A 27 -0.84 2.22 -22.37
N GLU A 28 -0.54 3.14 -23.30
CA GLU A 28 -1.18 3.16 -24.64
C GLU A 28 -0.77 1.96 -25.50
N GLU A 29 0.48 1.52 -25.33
CA GLU A 29 1.10 0.42 -26.07
C GLU A 29 0.94 -0.93 -25.37
N ALA A 30 0.24 -0.99 -24.23
CA ALA A 30 -0.03 -2.24 -23.55
C ALA A 30 -0.78 -3.19 -24.52
N SER A 31 -0.12 -4.28 -24.90
CA SER A 31 -0.79 -5.41 -25.56
C SER A 31 -1.97 -5.84 -24.69
N ASN A 32 -2.98 -6.49 -25.28
CA ASN A 32 -4.11 -7.04 -24.52
C ASN A 32 -3.69 -8.01 -23.39
N GLU A 33 -2.40 -8.34 -23.25
CA GLU A 33 -1.82 -9.17 -22.18
C GLU A 33 -1.45 -8.39 -20.90
N MET A 34 -1.22 -7.08 -20.94
CA MET A 34 -1.08 -6.26 -19.72
C MET A 34 -2.47 -5.85 -19.21
N GLU A 35 -3.08 -6.72 -18.42
CA GLU A 35 -4.40 -6.47 -17.79
C GLU A 35 -4.34 -5.50 -16.60
N GLU A 36 -3.15 -5.19 -16.08
CA GLU A 36 -3.01 -4.32 -14.91
C GLU A 36 -2.85 -2.83 -15.29
N PRO A 37 -3.50 -1.92 -14.54
CA PRO A 37 -3.33 -0.50 -14.75
C PRO A 37 -1.93 -0.06 -14.29
N ARG A 38 -1.34 0.90 -15.01
CA ARG A 38 -0.11 1.57 -14.58
C ARG A 38 -0.33 2.47 -13.37
N TYR A 39 -1.44 3.18 -13.33
CA TYR A 39 -1.79 4.04 -12.19
C TYR A 39 -3.23 3.84 -11.77
N THR A 40 -3.49 4.00 -10.47
CA THR A 40 -4.85 4.24 -9.99
C THR A 40 -4.91 5.61 -9.33
N LEU A 41 -5.74 6.49 -9.89
CA LEU A 41 -6.04 7.79 -9.28
C LEU A 41 -7.29 7.63 -8.41
N THR A 42 -7.13 7.85 -7.10
CA THR A 42 -8.24 7.90 -6.15
C THR A 42 -8.56 9.35 -5.84
N VAL A 43 -9.74 9.82 -6.25
CA VAL A 43 -10.18 11.21 -6.04
C VAL A 43 -11.06 11.28 -4.80
N VAL A 44 -10.66 12.11 -3.84
CA VAL A 44 -11.39 12.36 -2.60
C VAL A 44 -11.63 13.86 -2.47
N ASP A 45 -12.88 14.23 -2.19
CA ASP A 45 -13.26 15.60 -1.90
C ASP A 45 -13.53 15.73 -0.40
N ARG A 46 -12.97 16.79 0.20
CA ARG A 46 -13.27 17.16 1.59
C ARG A 46 -14.60 17.90 1.66
N ASN A 47 -15.25 17.77 2.82
CA ASN A 47 -16.45 18.54 3.13
C ASN A 47 -16.04 19.95 3.56
N VAL A 48 -15.77 20.81 2.58
CA VAL A 48 -15.34 22.19 2.81
C VAL A 48 -16.58 23.09 2.81
N SER A 49 -16.72 23.94 3.83
CA SER A 49 -17.78 24.96 3.87
C SER A 49 -17.54 26.04 2.81
N SER A 50 -18.61 26.69 2.32
CA SER A 50 -18.48 27.77 1.33
C SER A 50 -17.53 28.89 1.78
N SER A 51 -17.48 29.17 3.09
CA SER A 51 -16.56 30.14 3.69
C SER A 51 -15.09 29.70 3.69
N GLU A 52 -14.83 28.41 3.91
CA GLU A 52 -13.47 27.87 3.83
C GLU A 52 -13.00 27.85 2.38
N VAL A 53 -13.87 27.44 1.44
CA VAL A 53 -13.64 27.52 0.00
C VAL A 53 -13.20 28.95 -0.38
N GLU A 54 -13.95 29.99 -0.01
CA GLU A 54 -13.59 31.40 -0.29
C GLU A 54 -12.24 31.84 0.34
N SER A 55 -11.90 31.31 1.52
CA SER A 55 -10.60 31.58 2.16
C SER A 55 -9.43 30.89 1.45
N CYS A 56 -9.63 29.71 0.85
CA CYS A 56 -8.66 29.02 -0.01
C CYS A 56 -8.29 29.88 -1.24
N PHE A 57 -9.23 30.71 -1.72
CA PHE A 57 -9.09 31.52 -2.94
C PHE A 57 -8.64 32.96 -2.71
N SER A 58 -8.63 33.42 -1.46
CA SER A 58 -8.19 34.78 -1.11
C SER A 58 -6.67 34.84 -0.97
N LEU A 59 -5.97 34.59 -2.08
CA LEU A 59 -4.57 35.01 -2.23
C LEU A 59 -4.52 36.53 -2.43
N ARG A 60 -4.78 37.30 -1.37
CA ARG A 60 -4.35 38.70 -1.24
C ARG A 60 -4.44 39.11 0.22
N GLY A 61 -3.26 39.42 0.76
CA GLY A 61 -3.04 39.64 2.18
C GLY A 61 -3.94 40.71 2.79
N SER A 62 -4.33 40.45 4.03
CA SER A 62 -4.28 41.45 5.09
C SER A 62 -4.26 40.71 6.43
N ASN A 63 -3.19 40.93 7.19
CA ASN A 63 -2.97 40.65 8.61
C ASN A 63 -4.04 39.80 9.32
N GLY A 64 -3.91 38.47 9.24
CA GLY A 64 -4.71 37.53 10.01
C GLY A 64 -4.34 36.09 9.67
N ALA A 65 -3.87 35.33 10.67
CA ALA A 65 -3.31 33.98 10.56
C ALA A 65 -4.35 32.93 10.14
N SER A 66 -4.73 32.90 8.86
CA SER A 66 -5.48 31.78 8.26
C SER A 66 -4.55 31.01 7.32
N THR A 67 -4.48 29.70 7.53
CA THR A 67 -3.62 28.80 6.77
C THR A 67 -4.11 28.74 5.31
N PRO A 68 -3.26 28.98 4.30
CA PRO A 68 -3.68 28.98 2.90
C PRO A 68 -4.15 27.58 2.52
N CYS A 69 -5.45 27.45 2.27
CA CYS A 69 -6.04 26.21 1.80
C CYS A 69 -5.82 26.06 0.28
N SER A 70 -5.29 24.93 -0.16
CA SER A 70 -5.15 24.65 -1.60
C SER A 70 -6.46 24.09 -2.17
N ALA A 71 -6.85 24.51 -3.37
CA ALA A 71 -8.08 23.96 -3.97
C ALA A 71 -7.93 22.47 -4.34
N MET A 72 -6.72 22.06 -4.71
CA MET A 72 -6.40 20.69 -5.08
C MET A 72 -4.96 20.36 -4.70
N ALA A 73 -4.73 19.10 -4.36
CA ALA A 73 -3.39 18.54 -4.26
C ALA A 73 -3.32 17.14 -4.89
N VAL A 74 -2.11 16.76 -5.31
CA VAL A 74 -1.81 15.41 -5.78
C VAL A 74 -0.86 14.77 -4.78
N PHE A 75 -1.20 13.57 -4.34
CA PHE A 75 -0.39 12.79 -3.42
C PHE A 75 0.05 11.50 -4.08
N LEU A 76 1.35 11.33 -4.25
CA LEU A 76 1.96 10.10 -4.75
C LEU A 76 2.11 9.15 -3.56
N ILE A 77 1.36 8.05 -3.57
CA ILE A 77 1.47 7.01 -2.56
C ILE A 77 2.81 6.29 -2.80
N PRO A 78 3.70 6.22 -1.80
CA PRO A 78 4.98 5.54 -1.96
C PRO A 78 4.77 4.07 -2.35
N ALA A 79 5.57 3.60 -3.31
CA ALA A 79 5.56 2.22 -3.77
C ALA A 79 5.74 1.27 -2.59
N GLY A 80 4.84 0.29 -2.50
CA GLY A 80 4.81 -0.67 -1.40
C GLY A 80 3.97 -0.23 -0.21
N ARG A 81 3.43 0.99 -0.15
CA ARG A 81 2.59 1.44 0.98
C ARG A 81 1.10 1.45 0.65
N GLU A 82 0.71 1.05 -0.55
CA GLU A 82 -0.65 1.20 -1.09
C GLU A 82 -1.72 0.48 -0.27
N THR A 83 -1.36 -0.57 0.47
CA THR A 83 -2.27 -1.34 1.33
C THR A 83 -2.49 -0.70 2.70
N GLU A 84 -1.67 0.27 3.12
CA GLU A 84 -1.80 0.92 4.42
C GLU A 84 -3.13 1.67 4.52
N PHE A 85 -3.75 1.65 5.71
CA PHE A 85 -5.06 2.25 5.94
C PHE A 85 -5.15 3.72 5.53
N ILE A 86 -4.07 4.48 5.77
CA ILE A 86 -3.98 5.91 5.44
C ILE A 86 -4.08 6.17 3.93
N PHE A 87 -3.69 5.20 3.09
CA PHE A 87 -3.68 5.33 1.63
C PHE A 87 -4.77 4.52 0.92
N SER A 88 -5.28 3.46 1.54
CA SER A 88 -6.28 2.56 0.94
C SER A 88 -7.73 2.93 1.29
N SER A 89 -7.94 3.67 2.37
CA SER A 89 -9.28 4.03 2.88
C SER A 89 -9.64 5.48 2.61
N ARG A 90 -10.94 5.76 2.42
CA ARG A 90 -11.43 7.14 2.29
C ARG A 90 -11.07 8.00 3.50
N ARG A 91 -11.23 7.47 4.72
CA ARG A 91 -10.93 8.20 5.95
C ARG A 91 -9.46 8.58 6.00
N GLY A 92 -8.58 7.63 5.66
CA GLY A 92 -7.15 7.87 5.55
C GLY A 92 -6.81 8.97 4.54
N LEU A 93 -7.35 8.87 3.33
CA LEU A 93 -7.11 9.86 2.28
C LEU A 93 -7.69 11.25 2.62
N VAL A 94 -8.79 11.34 3.35
CA VAL A 94 -9.29 12.62 3.89
C VAL A 94 -8.29 13.23 4.88
N THR A 95 -7.69 12.42 5.75
CA THR A 95 -6.63 12.88 6.66
C THR A 95 -5.41 13.38 5.89
N VAL A 96 -4.99 12.67 4.83
CA VAL A 96 -3.92 13.15 3.94
C VAL A 96 -4.29 14.49 3.31
N ALA A 97 -5.55 14.65 2.88
CA ALA A 97 -6.04 15.90 2.29
C ALA A 97 -6.02 17.07 3.29
N GLU A 98 -6.28 16.82 4.57
CA GLU A 98 -6.19 17.82 5.64
C GLU A 98 -4.74 18.27 5.89
N SER A 99 -3.80 17.32 5.92
CA SER A 99 -2.37 17.61 6.06
C SER A 99 -1.76 18.30 4.82
N ALA A 100 -2.37 18.12 3.65
CA ALA A 100 -1.98 18.68 2.36
C ALA A 100 -2.42 20.15 2.19
N ASN A 101 -2.03 21.04 3.11
CA ASN A 101 -2.51 22.43 3.16
C ASN A 101 -4.04 22.51 3.08
N PHE A 102 -4.72 21.65 3.84
CA PHE A 102 -6.18 21.58 3.87
C PHE A 102 -6.80 21.58 2.47
N CYS A 103 -6.30 20.73 1.56
CA CYS A 103 -6.80 20.73 0.20
C CYS A 103 -8.29 20.36 0.09
N ALA A 104 -9.03 21.00 -0.82
CA ALA A 104 -10.45 20.68 -1.00
C ALA A 104 -10.65 19.37 -1.80
N ARG A 105 -9.79 19.10 -2.78
CA ARG A 105 -9.72 17.85 -3.53
C ARG A 105 -8.32 17.24 -3.46
N LEU A 106 -8.25 15.98 -3.04
CA LEU A 106 -7.03 15.18 -3.12
C LEU A 106 -7.14 14.19 -4.27
N ILE A 107 -6.09 14.10 -5.08
CA ILE A 107 -5.88 13.02 -6.03
C ILE A 107 -4.74 12.16 -5.51
N ALA A 108 -5.06 11.02 -4.91
CA ALA A 108 -4.06 10.05 -4.47
C ALA A 108 -3.69 9.11 -5.62
N VAL A 109 -2.40 8.93 -5.87
CA VAL A 109 -1.87 8.17 -7.00
C VAL A 109 -1.20 6.91 -6.48
N SER A 110 -1.76 5.74 -6.81
CA SER A 110 -1.14 4.44 -6.55
C SER A 110 -0.30 3.99 -7.74
N LEU A 111 0.91 3.50 -7.45
CA LEU A 111 1.88 2.97 -8.42
C LEU A 111 1.81 1.43 -8.45
N HIS A 112 1.40 0.85 -9.57
CA HIS A 112 1.24 -0.60 -9.69
C HIS A 112 2.57 -1.35 -9.84
N ARG A 113 2.63 -2.54 -9.24
CA ARG A 113 3.88 -3.33 -9.09
C ARG A 113 4.50 -3.84 -10.39
N SER A 114 3.68 -3.99 -11.42
CA SER A 114 4.08 -4.54 -12.73
C SER A 114 4.72 -3.49 -13.65
N HIS A 115 4.93 -2.28 -13.15
CA HIS A 115 5.49 -1.16 -13.90
C HIS A 115 6.70 -0.55 -13.19
N THR A 116 7.56 0.09 -13.97
CA THR A 116 8.74 0.81 -13.48
C THR A 116 8.51 2.31 -13.56
N TYR A 117 8.91 3.02 -12.50
CA TYR A 117 8.77 4.47 -12.36
C TYR A 117 10.16 5.09 -12.13
N PRO A 118 10.74 5.78 -13.13
CA PRO A 118 12.11 6.28 -13.03
C PRO A 118 12.29 7.38 -11.99
N SER A 119 11.34 8.31 -11.90
CA SER A 119 11.40 9.44 -10.98
C SER A 119 10.03 10.07 -10.75
N GLN A 120 9.95 10.91 -9.72
CA GLN A 120 8.76 11.71 -9.45
C GLN A 120 8.41 12.64 -10.63
N GLU A 121 9.40 13.23 -11.28
CA GLU A 121 9.21 14.12 -12.44
C GLU A 121 8.60 13.38 -13.63
N SER A 122 9.04 12.14 -13.90
CA SER A 122 8.47 11.31 -14.95
C SER A 122 6.98 11.03 -14.69
N ILE A 123 6.64 10.67 -13.45
CA ILE A 123 5.25 10.42 -13.04
C ILE A 123 4.40 11.69 -13.21
N GLN A 124 4.91 12.85 -12.80
CA GLN A 124 4.22 14.14 -12.95
C GLN A 124 3.93 14.46 -14.42
N GLN A 125 4.90 14.24 -15.31
CA GLN A 125 4.74 14.46 -16.74
C GLN A 125 3.72 13.50 -17.37
N GLU A 126 3.74 12.22 -16.99
CA GLU A 126 2.79 11.22 -17.47
C GLU A 126 1.34 11.51 -17.03
N LEU A 127 1.15 11.93 -15.77
CA LEU A 127 -0.17 12.19 -15.18
C LEU A 127 -0.72 13.59 -15.47
N ALA A 128 0.13 14.47 -16.00
CA ALA A 128 -0.14 15.86 -16.33
C ALA A 128 -1.54 16.12 -16.86
N PHE A 129 -1.87 15.46 -17.97
CA PHE A 129 -3.13 15.67 -18.67
C PHE A 129 -4.34 15.15 -17.88
N GLY A 130 -4.23 13.97 -17.26
CA GLY A 130 -5.32 13.36 -16.49
C GLY A 130 -5.67 14.18 -15.24
N ILE A 131 -4.65 14.61 -14.49
CA ILE A 131 -4.81 15.49 -13.32
C ILE A 131 -5.44 16.81 -13.75
N SER A 132 -4.98 17.38 -14.86
CA SER A 132 -5.55 18.60 -15.40
C SER A 132 -7.02 18.42 -15.78
N ALA A 133 -7.44 17.30 -16.38
CA ALA A 133 -8.85 17.04 -16.67
C ALA A 133 -9.73 16.92 -15.41
N ILE A 134 -9.19 16.38 -14.31
CA ILE A 134 -9.89 16.26 -13.02
C ILE A 134 -9.94 17.63 -12.30
N GLY A 135 -8.96 18.50 -12.51
CA GLY A 135 -8.88 19.84 -11.92
C GLY A 135 -9.59 20.95 -12.71
N GLN A 136 -9.48 20.97 -14.03
CA GLN A 136 -9.88 22.08 -14.91
C GLN A 136 -11.38 22.41 -14.94
N ARG A 137 -12.24 21.50 -14.48
CA ARG A 137 -13.69 21.71 -14.52
C ARG A 137 -14.29 22.13 -13.18
N GLY A 138 -13.48 22.16 -12.13
CA GLY A 138 -13.86 22.86 -10.92
C GLY A 138 -13.95 24.36 -11.19
N GLU A 139 -15.15 24.93 -11.22
CA GLU A 139 -15.32 26.40 -11.09
C GLU A 139 -14.55 26.95 -9.87
N PHE A 140 -14.29 26.08 -8.89
CA PHE A 140 -13.50 26.38 -7.72
C PHE A 140 -12.01 26.60 -8.03
N LEU A 141 -11.39 25.92 -8.99
CA LEU A 141 -9.91 25.89 -9.06
C LEU A 141 -9.26 27.12 -9.70
N PHE A 142 -9.95 27.86 -10.57
CA PHE A 142 -9.33 28.98 -11.29
C PHE A 142 -10.32 30.11 -11.60
N THR A 143 -10.23 31.22 -10.86
CA THR A 143 -10.89 32.49 -11.17
C THR A 143 -10.15 33.30 -12.25
N HIS A 144 -9.44 32.63 -13.17
CA HIS A 144 -8.91 33.30 -14.36
C HIS A 144 -9.84 33.02 -15.54
N ARG A 145 -10.61 34.06 -15.92
CA ARG A 145 -11.33 34.16 -17.19
C ARG A 145 -10.41 33.65 -18.30
N THR A 146 -10.77 32.54 -18.92
CA THR A 146 -10.03 31.97 -20.04
C THR A 146 -10.19 32.91 -21.23
N THR A 147 -9.09 33.51 -21.67
CA THR A 147 -9.07 34.20 -22.97
C THR A 147 -9.16 33.13 -24.06
N PRO A 148 -10.11 33.20 -25.01
CA PRO A 148 -10.24 32.20 -26.07
C PRO A 148 -8.97 32.18 -26.93
N GLY A 149 -8.35 31.00 -27.13
CA GLY A 149 -7.27 30.82 -28.11
C GLY A 149 -5.95 30.21 -27.63
N ARG A 150 -5.75 29.93 -26.32
CA ARG A 150 -4.55 29.23 -25.85
C ARG A 150 -4.60 27.72 -26.14
N LYS A 151 -3.47 27.14 -26.55
CA LYS A 151 -3.34 25.71 -26.83
C LYS A 151 -3.53 24.90 -25.53
N GLN A 152 -4.33 23.85 -25.59
CA GLN A 152 -4.71 23.00 -24.44
C GLN A 152 -3.50 22.45 -23.64
N LYS A 153 -2.37 22.22 -24.33
CA LYS A 153 -1.09 21.78 -23.74
C LYS A 153 -0.44 22.84 -22.83
N GLU A 154 -0.45 24.11 -23.23
CA GLU A 154 0.14 25.21 -22.43
C GLU A 154 -0.67 25.48 -21.16
N LEU A 155 -2.00 25.37 -21.27
CA LEU A 155 -2.90 25.49 -20.14
C LEU A 155 -2.65 24.33 -19.14
N ALA A 156 -2.56 23.09 -19.61
CA ALA A 156 -2.26 21.94 -18.75
C ALA A 156 -0.92 22.12 -17.99
N ALA A 157 0.12 22.59 -18.67
CA ALA A 157 1.44 22.84 -18.07
C ALA A 157 1.39 23.95 -16.99
N GLN A 158 0.68 25.05 -17.23
CA GLN A 158 0.50 26.13 -16.23
C GLN A 158 -0.31 25.67 -15.01
N LEU A 159 -1.31 24.80 -15.23
CA LEU A 159 -2.13 24.25 -14.14
C LEU A 159 -1.32 23.31 -13.25
N LEU A 160 -0.48 22.46 -13.84
CA LEU A 160 0.43 21.58 -13.09
C LEU A 160 1.42 22.35 -12.25
N ALA A 161 1.91 23.50 -12.75
CA ALA A 161 2.80 24.37 -11.98
C ALA A 161 2.15 24.93 -10.70
N GLN A 162 0.81 24.90 -10.58
CA GLN A 162 0.06 25.39 -9.42
C GLN A 162 -0.48 24.28 -8.51
N VAL A 163 -0.44 23.01 -8.96
CA VAL A 163 -0.91 21.87 -8.16
C VAL A 163 0.27 21.28 -7.38
N PRO A 164 0.25 21.30 -6.04
CA PRO A 164 1.30 20.67 -5.25
C PRO A 164 1.27 19.15 -5.45
N PHE A 165 2.39 18.60 -5.90
CA PHE A 165 2.68 17.17 -5.84
C PHE A 165 3.43 16.88 -4.56
N MET A 166 2.91 15.94 -3.78
CA MET A 166 3.49 15.52 -2.52
C MET A 166 3.75 14.03 -2.54
N ALA A 167 4.81 13.63 -1.87
CA ALA A 167 5.17 12.24 -1.64
C ALA A 167 5.73 12.15 -0.22
N LEU A 168 5.38 11.11 0.52
CA LEU A 168 5.94 10.88 1.85
C LEU A 168 7.26 10.12 1.69
N ASP A 169 8.38 10.80 1.92
CA ASP A 169 9.74 10.25 1.76
C ASP A 169 10.06 9.79 0.32
N GLY A 170 9.49 10.47 -0.68
CA GLY A 170 9.67 10.17 -2.10
C GLY A 170 8.69 9.11 -2.63
N ILE A 171 8.94 8.61 -3.83
CA ILE A 171 8.02 7.67 -4.53
C ILE A 171 8.08 6.24 -3.98
N GLY A 172 8.86 5.99 -2.92
CA GLY A 172 9.13 4.66 -2.38
C GLY A 172 10.08 3.84 -3.25
N GLU A 173 10.58 2.75 -2.69
CA GLU A 173 11.41 1.77 -3.39
C GLU A 173 10.84 0.38 -3.14
N ARG A 174 10.71 -0.40 -4.22
CA ARG A 174 10.26 -1.78 -4.20
C ARG A 174 11.35 -2.64 -4.83
N ASN A 175 12.03 -3.44 -4.01
CA ASN A 175 13.03 -4.37 -4.47
C ASN A 175 12.43 -5.77 -4.57
N VAL A 176 12.12 -6.23 -5.78
CA VAL A 176 11.56 -7.56 -5.99
C VAL A 176 12.67 -8.60 -5.89
N LEU A 177 12.59 -9.47 -4.89
CA LEU A 177 13.57 -10.54 -4.65
C LEU A 177 13.26 -11.80 -5.45
N ALA A 178 11.97 -12.09 -5.64
CA ALA A 178 11.53 -13.28 -6.36
C ALA A 178 10.14 -13.09 -6.94
N GLN A 179 9.93 -13.68 -8.11
CA GLN A 179 8.62 -13.88 -8.73
C GLN A 179 8.61 -15.30 -9.30
N GLY A 180 7.46 -15.94 -9.25
CA GLY A 180 7.32 -17.28 -9.79
C GLY A 180 5.93 -17.85 -9.52
N GLU A 181 5.79 -19.13 -9.80
CA GLU A 181 4.61 -19.92 -9.49
C GLU A 181 5.05 -21.09 -8.60
N THR A 182 4.20 -21.49 -7.67
CA THR A 182 4.40 -22.75 -6.95
C THR A 182 4.06 -23.92 -7.89
N ALA A 183 4.60 -25.11 -7.60
CA ALA A 183 4.28 -26.30 -8.41
C ALA A 183 2.78 -26.67 -8.31
N SER A 184 2.14 -26.33 -7.20
CA SER A 184 0.71 -26.48 -7.01
C SER A 184 -0.07 -25.29 -7.58
N PRO A 185 -1.11 -25.52 -8.41
CA PRO A 185 -1.90 -24.43 -8.99
C PRO A 185 -2.78 -23.68 -7.96
N MET A 186 -2.79 -24.11 -6.70
CA MET A 186 -3.67 -23.58 -5.64
C MET A 186 -3.26 -22.16 -5.23
N THR A 187 -1.98 -21.93 -4.97
CA THR A 187 -1.45 -20.60 -4.62
C THR A 187 -1.39 -19.69 -5.85
N GLY A 188 -0.96 -20.25 -6.99
CA GLY A 188 -0.74 -19.47 -8.22
C GLY A 188 0.53 -18.61 -8.13
N PRO A 189 0.63 -17.56 -8.98
CA PRO A 189 1.84 -16.75 -9.02
C PRO A 189 2.04 -15.96 -7.72
N TYR A 190 3.30 -15.80 -7.31
CA TYR A 190 3.70 -15.09 -6.11
C TYR A 190 4.77 -14.05 -6.38
N ILE A 191 4.87 -13.07 -5.48
CA ILE A 191 5.91 -12.04 -5.47
C ILE A 191 6.46 -11.93 -4.05
N VAL A 192 7.79 -11.95 -3.94
CA VAL A 192 8.53 -11.58 -2.73
C VAL A 192 9.24 -10.27 -3.00
N GLU A 193 8.99 -9.26 -2.17
CA GLU A 193 9.60 -7.94 -2.28
C GLU A 193 10.07 -7.41 -0.94
N GLU A 194 11.07 -6.53 -0.98
CA GLU A 194 11.47 -5.69 0.13
C GLU A 194 11.06 -4.25 -0.12
N VAL A 195 10.51 -3.62 0.92
CA VAL A 195 10.08 -2.23 0.91
C VAL A 195 10.51 -1.55 2.22
N THR A 196 10.63 -0.22 2.19
CA THR A 196 10.81 0.56 3.41
C THR A 196 9.45 1.02 3.92
N ALA A 197 9.01 0.45 5.03
CA ALA A 197 7.75 0.79 5.70
C ALA A 197 8.04 1.36 7.10
N ASN A 198 7.54 2.57 7.39
CA ASN A 198 7.78 3.26 8.68
C ASN A 198 9.26 3.31 9.08
N SER A 199 10.12 3.67 8.14
CA SER A 199 11.59 3.73 8.30
C SER A 199 12.29 2.38 8.55
N ASN A 200 11.55 1.27 8.50
CA ASN A 200 12.10 -0.07 8.64
C ASN A 200 12.08 -0.80 7.30
N LYS A 201 13.11 -1.62 7.04
CA LYS A 201 13.08 -2.56 5.92
C LYS A 201 12.21 -3.75 6.31
N VAL A 202 11.22 -4.03 5.49
CA VAL A 202 10.35 -5.20 5.65
C VAL A 202 10.37 -6.02 4.38
N ARG A 203 10.17 -7.33 4.52
CA ARG A 203 10.02 -8.26 3.40
C ARG A 203 8.60 -8.79 3.38
N ARG A 204 7.98 -8.79 2.20
CA ARG A 204 6.57 -9.14 2.00
C ARG A 204 6.39 -10.22 0.97
N LEU A 205 5.40 -11.07 1.23
CA LEU A 205 4.87 -12.06 0.29
C LEU A 205 3.50 -11.59 -0.20
N TYR A 206 3.29 -11.67 -1.50
CA TYR A 206 1.99 -11.51 -2.13
C TYR A 206 1.70 -12.70 -3.01
N PHE A 207 0.42 -13.08 -3.09
CA PHE A 207 -0.10 -13.92 -4.17
C PHE A 207 -0.72 -13.00 -5.21
N VAL A 208 -0.32 -13.13 -6.47
CA VAL A 208 -0.74 -12.24 -7.57
C VAL A 208 -2.25 -12.28 -7.76
N ARG A 209 -2.91 -13.41 -7.46
CA ARG A 209 -4.37 -13.53 -7.47
C ARG A 209 -5.07 -12.61 -6.45
N ASN A 210 -4.35 -12.15 -5.44
CA ASN A 210 -4.86 -11.20 -4.44
C ASN A 210 -3.79 -10.15 -4.11
N PRO A 211 -3.50 -9.23 -5.05
CA PRO A 211 -2.34 -8.35 -4.96
C PRO A 211 -2.50 -7.30 -3.85
N ASN A 212 -3.75 -7.03 -3.42
CA ASN A 212 -4.06 -6.05 -2.38
C ASN A 212 -3.91 -6.60 -0.96
N VAL A 213 -3.57 -7.89 -0.81
CA VAL A 213 -3.37 -8.52 0.49
C VAL A 213 -1.92 -8.91 0.66
N ILE A 214 -1.27 -8.34 1.67
CA ILE A 214 0.02 -8.80 2.14
C ILE A 214 -0.21 -10.16 2.81
N GLN A 215 0.24 -11.24 2.18
CA GLN A 215 0.09 -12.60 2.70
C GLN A 215 0.98 -12.82 3.91
N SER A 216 2.19 -12.30 3.86
CA SER A 216 3.12 -12.31 4.99
C SER A 216 4.06 -11.13 4.96
N GLU A 217 4.44 -10.65 6.14
CA GLU A 217 5.41 -9.58 6.33
C GLU A 217 6.34 -9.97 7.47
N VAL A 218 7.64 -9.72 7.28
CA VAL A 218 8.64 -9.83 8.34
C VAL A 218 9.51 -8.59 8.38
N LEU A 219 9.92 -8.20 9.58
CA LEU A 219 10.89 -7.14 9.80
C LEU A 219 12.29 -7.65 9.48
N LEU A 220 13.08 -6.83 8.81
CA LEU A 220 14.49 -7.09 8.58
C LEU A 220 15.34 -6.22 9.51
N ARG A 221 16.35 -6.83 10.13
CA ARG A 221 17.37 -6.15 10.93
C ARG A 221 18.75 -6.40 10.33
N MET A 222 19.70 -5.53 10.65
CA MET A 222 21.10 -5.75 10.27
C MET A 222 21.78 -6.62 11.33
N ASP A 223 22.55 -7.61 10.89
CA ASP A 223 23.46 -8.34 11.77
C ASP A 223 24.77 -7.56 12.01
N HIS A 224 25.67 -8.10 12.83
CA HIS A 224 26.95 -7.47 13.13
C HIS A 224 27.90 -7.38 11.91
N SER A 225 27.63 -8.16 10.86
CA SER A 225 28.38 -8.17 9.61
C SER A 225 27.76 -7.23 8.55
N GLY A 226 26.66 -6.55 8.87
CA GLY A 226 25.95 -5.66 7.96
C GLY A 226 25.01 -6.37 6.98
N ASN A 227 24.73 -7.66 7.17
CA ASN A 227 23.77 -8.38 6.34
C ASN A 227 22.35 -8.17 6.87
N SER A 228 21.39 -8.09 5.96
CA SER A 228 19.97 -8.03 6.30
C SER A 228 19.45 -9.43 6.64
N ILE A 229 18.96 -9.60 7.86
CA ILE A 229 18.41 -10.86 8.37
C ILE A 229 17.00 -10.65 8.92
N VAL A 230 16.20 -11.72 8.94
CA VAL A 230 14.84 -11.68 9.47
C VAL A 230 14.88 -11.55 11.00
N ASP A 231 14.10 -10.61 11.54
CA ASP A 231 13.93 -10.46 12.98
C ASP A 231 12.84 -11.41 13.50
N TRP A 232 13.25 -12.55 14.05
CA TRP A 232 12.33 -13.55 14.62
C TRP A 232 11.66 -13.07 15.92
N ALA A 233 12.09 -11.98 16.54
CA ALA A 233 11.45 -11.43 17.74
C ALA A 233 10.34 -10.43 17.40
N HIS A 234 10.09 -10.16 16.11
CA HIS A 234 9.09 -9.20 15.67
C HIS A 234 7.87 -9.86 15.04
N LEU A 235 6.68 -9.43 15.45
CA LEU A 235 5.40 -9.78 14.81
C LEU A 235 4.89 -8.58 14.03
N ALA A 236 4.91 -8.68 12.70
CA ALA A 236 4.46 -7.61 11.81
C ALA A 236 2.95 -7.30 11.98
N PHE A 237 2.11 -8.34 12.00
CA PHE A 237 0.67 -8.17 12.09
C PHE A 237 0.16 -8.15 13.52
N ASP A 238 -0.77 -7.24 13.79
CA ASP A 238 -1.40 -7.13 15.11
C ASP A 238 -2.17 -8.40 15.50
N TYR A 239 -2.86 -9.06 14.57
CA TYR A 239 -3.59 -10.30 14.90
C TYR A 239 -2.67 -11.41 15.39
N HIS A 240 -1.42 -11.52 14.89
CA HIS A 240 -0.42 -12.44 15.44
C HIS A 240 -0.06 -12.09 16.89
N LYS A 241 0.10 -10.80 17.21
CA LYS A 241 0.38 -10.35 18.59
C LYS A 241 -0.74 -10.78 19.54
N HIS A 242 -1.99 -10.63 19.11
CA HIS A 242 -3.15 -11.07 19.89
C HIS A 242 -3.22 -12.59 20.06
N MET A 243 -2.93 -13.37 19.01
CA MET A 243 -2.85 -14.84 19.08
C MET A 243 -1.80 -15.30 20.11
N VAL A 244 -0.59 -14.72 20.04
CA VAL A 244 0.49 -15.03 20.99
C VAL A 244 0.12 -14.59 22.41
N ALA A 245 -0.46 -13.40 22.59
CA ALA A 245 -0.90 -12.94 23.90
C ALA A 245 -1.94 -13.89 24.52
N GLY A 246 -2.93 -14.33 23.75
CA GLY A 246 -3.91 -15.32 24.18
C GLY A 246 -3.26 -16.64 24.61
N LEU A 247 -2.29 -17.13 23.82
CA LEU A 247 -1.54 -18.34 24.15
C LEU A 247 -0.78 -18.20 25.48
N LEU A 248 -0.09 -17.08 25.69
CA LEU A 248 0.66 -16.80 26.92
C LEU A 248 -0.24 -16.68 28.15
N LEU A 249 -1.46 -16.15 28.00
CA LEU A 249 -2.43 -16.07 29.09
C LEU A 249 -2.99 -17.43 29.50
N LEU A 250 -2.97 -18.42 28.60
CA LEU A 250 -3.42 -19.79 28.88
C LEU A 250 -2.34 -20.65 29.54
N SER A 251 -1.06 -20.29 29.41
CA SER A 251 0.08 -21.02 30.00
C SER A 251 -0.07 -21.34 31.50
N PRO A 252 -0.47 -20.38 32.36
CA PRO A 252 -0.66 -20.63 33.80
C PRO A 252 -1.78 -21.63 34.14
N PHE A 253 -2.69 -21.89 33.21
CA PHE A 253 -3.81 -22.84 33.38
C PHE A 253 -3.47 -24.25 32.88
N SER A 254 -2.28 -24.46 32.31
CA SER A 254 -1.80 -25.79 31.97
C SER A 254 -1.41 -26.54 33.25
N LEU A 255 -1.90 -27.78 33.39
CA LEU A 255 -1.59 -28.66 34.53
C LEU A 255 -0.07 -28.94 34.68
N THR A 256 0.70 -28.75 33.60
CA THR A 256 2.16 -28.93 33.56
C THR A 256 2.91 -27.60 33.58
N GLY A 257 2.22 -26.45 33.58
CA GLY A 257 2.80 -25.11 33.39
C GLY A 257 3.35 -24.87 31.98
N VAL A 258 3.11 -25.78 31.03
CA VAL A 258 3.70 -25.79 29.69
C VAL A 258 2.66 -26.25 28.65
N ILE A 259 2.59 -25.60 27.49
CA ILE A 259 1.66 -25.97 26.41
C ILE A 259 2.33 -27.04 25.53
N GLN A 260 2.23 -28.30 25.92
CA GLN A 260 3.10 -29.35 25.34
C GLN A 260 2.95 -29.54 23.82
N LYS A 261 1.77 -29.29 23.25
CA LYS A 261 1.49 -29.48 21.81
C LYS A 261 0.60 -28.37 21.27
N GLY A 262 0.94 -27.86 20.10
CA GLY A 262 0.13 -26.90 19.35
C GLY A 262 -0.04 -27.32 17.90
N LEU A 263 -1.15 -26.92 17.31
CA LEU A 263 -1.45 -27.07 15.89
C LEU A 263 -1.62 -25.68 15.28
N VAL A 264 -0.94 -25.43 14.18
CA VAL A 264 -1.16 -24.24 13.35
C VAL A 264 -1.54 -24.69 11.95
N ILE A 265 -2.67 -24.18 11.45
CA ILE A 265 -3.13 -24.41 10.08
C ILE A 265 -2.84 -23.13 9.29
N GLY A 266 -2.00 -23.25 8.26
CA GLY A 266 -1.46 -22.15 7.48
C GLY A 266 -0.08 -21.71 7.98
N LEU A 267 0.94 -21.84 7.13
CA LEU A 267 2.31 -21.38 7.36
C LEU A 267 2.49 -19.94 6.89
N GLY A 268 1.98 -19.62 5.70
CA GLY A 268 2.31 -18.37 5.00
C GLY A 268 3.82 -18.21 4.82
N GLY A 269 4.35 -17.02 5.11
CA GLY A 269 5.78 -16.76 5.18
C GLY A 269 6.43 -17.18 6.51
N GLY A 270 5.70 -17.81 7.43
CA GLY A 270 6.27 -18.33 8.69
C GLY A 270 6.57 -17.28 9.77
N GLY A 271 6.15 -16.01 9.61
CA GLY A 271 6.46 -14.95 10.58
C GLY A 271 5.97 -15.24 12.02
N LEU A 272 4.73 -15.73 12.18
CA LEU A 272 4.23 -16.17 13.49
C LEU A 272 5.04 -17.35 14.04
N LEU A 273 5.44 -18.28 13.18
CA LEU A 273 6.06 -19.54 13.56
C LEU A 273 7.52 -19.34 13.96
N ASN A 274 8.24 -18.48 13.24
CA ASN A 274 9.56 -18.00 13.63
C ASN A 274 9.55 -17.39 15.03
N PHE A 275 8.54 -16.55 15.31
CA PHE A 275 8.37 -15.97 16.64
C PHE A 275 8.09 -17.02 17.71
N LEU A 276 7.12 -17.92 17.46
CA LEU A 276 6.78 -18.97 18.42
C LEU A 276 7.96 -19.89 18.70
N GLN A 277 8.75 -20.25 17.69
CA GLN A 277 9.96 -21.04 17.87
C GLN A 277 11.02 -20.26 18.67
N ASN A 278 11.26 -18.99 18.34
CA ASN A 278 12.23 -18.16 19.05
C ASN A 278 11.85 -17.93 20.52
N ALA A 279 10.59 -17.64 20.81
CA ALA A 279 10.13 -17.28 22.14
C ALA A 279 9.70 -18.49 22.99
N LEU A 280 9.13 -19.53 22.38
CA LEU A 280 8.37 -20.59 23.07
C LEU A 280 8.79 -22.02 22.67
N ALA A 281 9.92 -22.23 21.98
CA ALA A 281 10.36 -23.59 21.61
C ALA A 281 10.55 -24.53 22.82
N HIS A 282 10.87 -23.99 24.00
CA HIS A 282 10.99 -24.79 25.23
C HIS A 282 9.62 -25.11 25.86
N MET A 283 8.56 -24.44 25.40
CA MET A 283 7.22 -24.56 25.97
C MET A 283 6.24 -25.32 25.09
N CYS A 284 6.50 -25.52 23.79
CA CYS A 284 5.51 -26.10 22.88
C CYS A 284 6.14 -26.80 21.67
N ASN A 285 5.66 -28.01 21.38
CA ASN A 285 5.92 -28.70 20.12
C ASN A 285 4.80 -28.39 19.12
N LEU A 286 5.16 -27.79 18.00
CA LEU A 286 4.21 -27.33 16.98
C LEU A 286 4.11 -28.31 15.83
N THR A 287 2.88 -28.68 15.48
CA THR A 287 2.58 -29.23 14.14
C THR A 287 2.03 -28.09 13.30
N VAL A 288 2.65 -27.82 12.16
CA VAL A 288 2.19 -26.83 11.19
C VAL A 288 1.65 -27.59 9.98
N VAL A 289 0.43 -27.27 9.57
CA VAL A 289 -0.18 -27.83 8.36
C VAL A 289 -0.20 -26.73 7.31
N GLU A 290 0.45 -26.97 6.18
CA GLU A 290 0.44 -26.06 5.04
C GLU A 290 -0.08 -26.81 3.80
N LEU A 291 -0.93 -26.14 3.04
CA LEU A 291 -1.61 -26.72 1.89
C LEU A 291 -0.67 -26.89 0.70
N ASP A 292 0.25 -25.94 0.52
CA ASP A 292 1.15 -25.87 -0.65
C ASP A 292 2.61 -25.95 -0.21
N ASP A 293 3.32 -26.99 -0.66
CA ASP A 293 4.74 -27.16 -0.39
C ASP A 293 5.62 -26.02 -0.94
N GLY A 294 5.19 -25.39 -2.04
CA GLY A 294 5.83 -24.21 -2.58
C GLY A 294 5.81 -23.02 -1.62
N VAL A 295 4.76 -22.86 -0.82
CA VAL A 295 4.70 -21.82 0.23
C VAL A 295 5.73 -22.11 1.33
N VAL A 296 5.93 -23.38 1.67
CA VAL A 296 6.97 -23.80 2.61
C VAL A 296 8.36 -23.45 2.10
N GLU A 297 8.64 -23.71 0.81
CA GLU A 297 9.92 -23.37 0.21
C GLU A 297 10.16 -21.86 0.12
N ILE A 298 9.11 -21.07 -0.17
CA ILE A 298 9.16 -19.60 -0.12
C ILE A 298 9.52 -19.14 1.30
N ALA A 299 8.84 -19.67 2.32
CA ALA A 299 9.09 -19.30 3.72
C ALA A 299 10.53 -19.59 4.14
N LYS A 300 11.05 -20.78 3.80
CA LYS A 300 12.44 -21.16 4.09
C LYS A 300 13.45 -20.25 3.40
N ARG A 301 13.25 -20.03 2.09
CA ARG A 301 14.22 -19.33 1.25
C ARG A 301 14.25 -17.83 1.49
N TYR A 302 13.09 -17.22 1.74
CA TYR A 302 12.96 -15.77 1.78
C TYR A 302 12.49 -15.23 3.12
N PHE A 303 11.93 -16.02 4.02
CA PHE A 303 11.40 -15.50 5.30
C PHE A 303 12.12 -16.06 6.52
N GLY A 304 13.26 -16.74 6.30
CA GLY A 304 14.09 -17.26 7.36
C GLY A 304 13.38 -18.34 8.17
N PHE A 305 12.42 -19.06 7.59
CA PHE A 305 11.73 -20.14 8.28
C PHE A 305 12.63 -21.38 8.35
N VAL A 306 12.98 -21.80 9.58
CA VAL A 306 13.87 -22.96 9.81
C VAL A 306 13.22 -23.88 10.85
N PRO A 307 12.35 -24.81 10.42
CA PRO A 307 11.72 -25.75 11.34
C PRO A 307 12.77 -26.71 11.92
N THR A 308 12.65 -27.01 13.21
CA THR A 308 13.48 -28.01 13.90
C THR A 308 12.62 -29.16 14.38
N GLU A 309 12.95 -30.40 14.03
CA GLU A 309 12.12 -31.59 14.35
C GLU A 309 11.78 -31.74 15.84
N SER A 310 12.64 -31.22 16.73
CA SER A 310 12.43 -31.23 18.17
C SER A 310 11.33 -30.32 18.68
N SER A 311 10.98 -29.25 17.95
CA SER A 311 10.01 -28.23 18.38
C SER A 311 8.96 -27.87 17.33
N MET A 312 9.17 -28.22 16.06
CA MET A 312 8.27 -27.89 14.96
C MET A 312 8.35 -28.89 13.81
N VAL A 313 7.21 -29.48 13.44
CA VAL A 313 7.06 -30.37 12.29
C VAL A 313 6.08 -29.75 11.31
N VAL A 314 6.46 -29.68 10.03
CA VAL A 314 5.59 -29.21 8.95
C VAL A 314 5.00 -30.41 8.21
N LYS A 315 3.69 -30.42 8.04
CA LYS A 315 2.94 -31.40 7.25
C LYS A 315 2.31 -30.71 6.05
N ILE A 316 2.49 -31.29 4.87
CA ILE A 316 1.80 -30.83 3.67
C ILE A 316 0.42 -31.49 3.61
N GLY A 317 -0.65 -30.69 3.51
CA GLY A 317 -2.02 -31.18 3.39
C GLY A 317 -3.08 -30.14 3.68
N ASP A 318 -4.34 -30.52 3.45
CA ASP A 318 -5.50 -29.70 3.79
C ASP A 318 -5.73 -29.74 5.31
N GLY A 319 -5.71 -28.55 5.94
CA GLY A 319 -5.95 -28.40 7.38
C GLY A 319 -7.31 -28.89 7.87
N LEU A 320 -8.27 -29.13 6.98
CA LEU A 320 -9.54 -29.79 7.31
C LEU A 320 -9.41 -31.31 7.49
N THR A 321 -8.32 -31.91 7.01
CA THR A 321 -8.16 -33.37 6.86
C THR A 321 -6.97 -33.97 7.61
N VAL A 322 -6.05 -33.12 8.11
CA VAL A 322 -4.81 -33.53 8.80
C VAL A 322 -4.98 -33.73 10.29
#